data_AF-A0A7X7K4N3-F1
#
_entry.id   AF-A0A7X7K4N3-F1
#
_cell.length_a   1.000
_cell.length_b   1.000
_cell.length_c   1.000
_cell.angle_alpha   90.00
_cell.angle_beta   90.00
_cell.angle_gamma   90.00
#
_symmetry.space_group_name_H-M   'P 1'
#
loop_
_entity.id
_entity.type
_entity.pdbx_description
1 polymer ?
#
loop_
_entity_poly.entity_id
_entity_poly.type
_entity_poly.pdbx_seq_one_letter_code
_entity_poly.pdbx_strand_id
1 'polypeptide(L)' 'MERFLRENWLIIAVIAVMVVGYLALRTRGDKLASTAEFDTRVTSGAPTYVVFYSNT' A
#
# COMPACT_ATOMS: atom_id res chain seq x y z
N MET A 1 15.08 28.92 2.74
CA MET A 1 14.11 27.80 2.94
C MET A 1 12.70 28.30 3.27
N GLU A 2 12.54 29.23 4.20
CA GLU A 2 11.21 29.75 4.58
C GLU A 2 10.39 30.37 3.45
N ARG A 3 11.02 31.12 2.53
CA ARG A 3 10.31 31.70 1.38
C ARG A 3 9.70 30.63 0.47
N PHE A 4 10.47 29.57 0.18
CA PHE A 4 10.01 28.44 -0.63
C PHE A 4 8.82 27.71 0.02
N LEU A 5 8.91 27.43 1.33
CA LEU A 5 7.82 26.80 2.08
C LEU A 5 6.58 27.69 2.11
N ARG A 6 6.74 29.01 2.25
CA ARG A 6 5.63 29.97 2.30
C ARG A 6 4.97 30.17 0.93
N GLU A 7 5.72 30.18 -0.15
CA GLU A 7 5.19 30.36 -1.51
C GLU A 7 4.49 29.09 -2.01
N ASN A 8 4.94 27.90 -1.58
CA ASN A 8 4.46 26.61 -2.08
C ASN A 8 3.65 25.81 -1.04
N TRP A 9 3.26 26.43 0.07
CA TRP A 9 2.69 25.73 1.23
C TRP A 9 1.47 24.89 0.88
N LEU A 10 0.59 25.40 0.01
CA LEU A 10 -0.63 24.72 -0.40
C LEU A 10 -0.33 23.46 -1.22
N ILE A 11 0.62 23.56 -2.17
CA ILE A 11 1.05 22.42 -2.98
C ILE A 11 1.68 21.35 -2.09
N ILE A 12 2.52 21.76 -1.14
CA ILE A 12 3.13 20.85 -0.18
C ILE A 12 2.05 20.15 0.66
N ALA A 13 1.05 20.89 1.13
CA ALA A 13 -0.06 20.32 1.90
C ALA A 13 -0.87 19.31 1.07
N VAL A 14 -1.17 19.62 -0.19
CA VAL A 14 -1.88 18.69 -1.10
C VAL A 14 -1.08 17.41 -1.30
N ILE A 15 0.24 17.51 -1.57
CA ILE A 15 1.11 16.35 -1.71
C ILE A 15 1.14 15.53 -0.42
N ALA A 16 1.24 16.19 0.74
CA ALA A 16 1.23 15.52 2.03
C ALA A 16 -0.09 14.74 2.26
N VAL A 17 -1.24 15.35 1.93
CA VAL A 17 -2.54 14.67 2.00
C VAL A 17 -2.60 13.48 1.06
N MET A 18 -2.10 13.60 -0.18
CA MET A 18 -2.05 12.47 -1.11
C MET A 18 -1.18 11.32 -0.59
N VAL A 19 -0.01 11.62 -0.03
CA VAL A 19 0.90 10.62 0.55
C VAL A 19 0.25 9.92 1.75
N VAL A 20 -0.33 10.69 2.68
CA VAL A 20 -1.02 10.13 3.85
C VAL A 20 -2.22 9.30 3.41
N GLY A 21 -3.02 9.80 2.47
CA GLY A 21 -4.16 9.09 1.90
C GLY A 21 -3.73 7.76 1.30
N TYR A 22 -2.68 7.76 0.46
CA TYR A 22 -2.13 6.52 -0.10
C TYR A 22 -1.68 5.55 1.01
N LEU A 23 -0.92 6.00 2.00
CA LEU A 23 -0.41 5.13 3.06
C LEU A 23 -1.52 4.56 3.96
N ALA A 24 -2.58 5.33 4.21
CA ALA A 24 -3.70 4.92 5.05
C ALA A 24 -4.71 4.02 4.31
N LEU A 25 -4.98 4.30 3.03
CA LEU A 25 -5.96 3.57 2.21
C LEU A 25 -5.33 2.35 1.50
N ARG A 26 -4.01 2.30 1.36
CA ARG A 26 -3.33 1.17 0.73
C ARG A 26 -3.50 -0.09 1.57
N THR A 27 -4.18 -1.07 0.98
CA THR A 27 -4.19 -2.44 1.49
C THR A 27 -2.77 -3.02 1.40
N ARG A 28 -2.21 -3.44 2.53
CA ARG A 28 -0.92 -4.13 2.55
C ARG A 28 -1.14 -5.58 2.12
N GLY A 29 -0.27 -6.08 1.24
CA GLY A 29 -0.29 -7.49 0.85
C GLY A 29 0.28 -8.34 1.99
N ASP A 30 -0.40 -9.44 2.29
CA ASP A 30 0.11 -10.43 3.22
C ASP A 30 1.20 -11.28 2.57
N LYS A 31 2.20 -11.67 3.37
CA LYS A 31 3.20 -12.66 2.93
C LYS A 31 2.70 -14.03 3.31
N LEU A 32 2.55 -14.89 2.31
CA LEU A 32 2.19 -16.30 2.51
C LEU A 32 3.48 -17.08 2.83
N ALA A 33 3.51 -17.78 3.96
CA ALA A 33 4.69 -18.52 4.39
C ALA A 33 4.81 -19.91 3.74
N SER A 34 3.70 -20.43 3.20
CA SER A 34 3.64 -21.76 2.57
C SER A 34 2.43 -21.90 1.65
N THR A 35 2.41 -22.98 0.86
CA THR A 35 1.25 -23.38 0.05
C THR A 35 0.05 -23.78 0.90
N ALA A 36 0.27 -24.40 2.08
CA ALA A 36 -0.82 -24.77 2.99
C ALA A 36 -1.56 -23.54 3.56
N GLU A 37 -0.85 -22.45 3.84
CA GLU A 37 -1.47 -21.19 4.27
C GLU A 37 -2.30 -20.56 3.14
N PHE A 38 -1.79 -20.64 1.90
CA PHE A 38 -2.53 -20.22 0.71
C PHE A 38 -3.83 -21.02 0.56
N ASP A 39 -3.75 -22.36 0.64
CA ASP A 39 -4.91 -23.25 0.49
C ASP A 39 -5.99 -22.95 1.54
N THR A 40 -5.59 -22.70 2.78
CA THR A 40 -6.50 -22.32 3.87
C THR A 40 -7.22 -21.00 3.56
N ARG A 41 -6.51 -20.00 3.03
CA ARG A 41 -7.11 -18.69 2.73
C ARG A 41 -8.02 -18.72 1.51
N VAL A 42 -7.60 -19.38 0.42
CA VAL A 42 -8.40 -19.40 -0.81
C VAL A 42 -9.69 -20.22 -0.64
N THR A 43 -9.68 -21.22 0.25
CA THR A 43 -10.87 -22.03 0.56
C THR A 43 -11.81 -21.38 1.58
N SER A 44 -11.41 -20.27 2.22
CA SER A 44 -12.21 -19.59 3.24
C SER A 44 -13.46 -18.85 2.71
N GLY A 45 -13.67 -18.82 1.39
CA GLY A 45 -14.82 -18.19 0.74
C GLY A 45 -14.70 -16.69 0.49
N ALA A 46 -13.57 -16.08 0.86
CA ALA A 46 -13.27 -14.68 0.54
C ALA A 46 -12.57 -14.54 -0.83
N PRO A 47 -12.94 -13.55 -1.65
CA PRO A 47 -12.20 -13.22 -2.87
C PRO A 47 -10.74 -12.94 -2.54
N THR A 48 -9.84 -13.73 -3.13
CA THR A 48 -8.40 -13.66 -2.83
C THR A 48 -7.63 -13.25 -4.09
N TYR A 49 -6.82 -12.19 -3.98
CA TYR A 49 -5.87 -11.77 -5.02
C TYR A 49 -4.46 -12.17 -4.60
N VAL A 50 -3.78 -12.99 -5.41
CA VAL A 50 -2.41 -13.46 -5.16
C VAL A 50 -1.49 -13.02 -6.28
N VAL A 51 -0.34 -12.49 -5.90
CA VAL A 51 0.72 -12.07 -6.83
C VAL A 51 1.91 -13.00 -6.68
N PHE A 52 2.29 -13.66 -7.77
CA PHE A 52 3.52 -14.45 -7.84
C PHE A 52 4.63 -13.59 -8.44
N TYR A 53 5.76 -13.52 -7.77
CA TYR A 53 6.95 -12.81 -8.24
C TYR A 53 8.18 -13.70 -8.02
N SER A 54 9.15 -13.60 -8.93
CA SER A 54 10.47 -14.21 -8.77
C SER A 54 11.55 -13.13 -8.90
N ASN A 55 12.56 -13.20 -8.04
CA ASN A 55 13.75 -12.33 -8.11
C ASN A 55 14.96 -13.02 -8.77
N THR A 56 14.75 -14.21 -9.36
CA THR A 56 15.73 -14.89 -10.22
C THR A 56 15.66 -14.37 -11.64
#